data_AF-A0A957L8Q4-F1
#
_entry.id   AF-A0A957L8Q4-F1
#
_cell.length_a   1.000
_cell.length_b   1.000
_cell.length_c   1.000
_cell.angle_alpha   90.00
_cell.angle_beta   90.00
_cell.angle_gamma   90.00
#
_symmetry.space_group_name_H-M   'P 1'
#
loop_
_entity.id
_entity.type
_entity.pdbx_description
1 polymer ?
#
loop_
_entity_poly.entity_id
_entity_poly.type
_entity_poly.pdbx_seq_one_letter_code
_entity_poly.pdbx_strand_id
1 'polypeptide(L)'
;IFQNWEPLAVSFPAYVTGIIAKFLNATTADGYNPYRVTRQGIEWEVPDPEDPWANIGYWSDHQIIYLQKLLELAAQLRPGEIKELWNAPLFAYANVPYEIRPYKQMLVDWYDTIDFAFEKEKEIEKRVAAIGTDGKLCLDQNGAVIHVTMVEKLLVLLLAKLTNLVPEGGIWMNTQRPEWNDANNALVGKGISVVTAAYLRRFVAFWKTQLTDSEGAFAVNTAVVELLTAVQTVFESHQAGLQHGFDNQMRRAVMDALGTAATEYRVKIYEDGIPQTTANVAAQTLSDFLDLAQQYLEQTLRANRREDNLYHAYNILRLGEGTAAVGHLYLMLEGQVAILSSGMLNADEVLALLRQMRQSELYRADQHSYMLYPNRRLPRFQEKNVVPVAKVAHSALVKQLMEQGDGRLLKQDVAGNFHFNGTFRNERDAARVLDELAQEATFAELATAEREAILTLFEETFHHSAFTGRSGTFFAYEGLGSIYWHMVSKLLLAVQECYFAAVQNGADAATTAALADAYYDVRAGIGFNKTPD
;
A
#
# COMPACT_ATOMS: atom_id res chain seq x y z
N ILE A 1 -12.10 11.17 7.04
CA ILE A 1 -13.53 11.36 7.38
C ILE A 1 -14.34 10.06 7.34
N PHE A 2 -14.17 9.18 6.34
CA PHE A 2 -14.95 7.94 6.25
C PHE A 2 -14.83 7.03 7.48
N GLN A 3 -13.66 6.98 8.13
CA GLN A 3 -13.51 6.31 9.43
C GLN A 3 -14.40 6.87 10.55
N ASN A 4 -14.72 8.17 10.55
CA ASN A 4 -15.64 8.76 11.52
C ASN A 4 -17.10 8.48 11.15
N TRP A 5 -17.39 8.32 9.86
CA TRP A 5 -18.73 8.04 9.38
C TRP A 5 -19.16 6.60 9.63
N GLU A 6 -18.23 5.65 9.77
CA GLU A 6 -18.52 4.26 10.17
C GLU A 6 -19.29 4.19 11.51
N PRO A 7 -18.78 4.69 12.66
CA PRO A 7 -19.55 4.69 13.91
C PRO A 7 -20.76 5.65 13.88
N LEU A 8 -20.70 6.74 13.10
CA LEU A 8 -21.85 7.64 12.93
C LEU A 8 -23.04 6.93 12.28
N ALA A 9 -22.78 6.08 11.29
CA ALA A 9 -23.81 5.30 10.60
C ALA A 9 -24.50 4.29 11.53
N VAL A 10 -23.87 3.84 12.61
CA VAL A 10 -24.55 3.05 13.66
C VAL A 10 -25.63 3.88 14.36
N SER A 11 -25.36 5.15 14.63
CA SER A 11 -26.33 6.05 15.28
C SER A 11 -27.38 6.59 14.30
N PHE A 12 -27.05 6.67 13.01
CA PHE A 12 -27.95 7.10 11.95
C PHE A 12 -27.96 6.13 10.75
N PRO A 13 -28.51 4.91 10.90
CA PRO A 13 -28.43 3.84 9.90
C PRO A 13 -28.99 4.21 8.51
N ALA A 14 -29.99 5.08 8.47
CA ALA A 14 -30.60 5.52 7.21
C ALA A 14 -29.62 6.24 6.25
N TYR A 15 -28.47 6.72 6.74
CA TYR A 15 -27.47 7.40 5.92
C TYR A 15 -26.39 6.47 5.36
N VAL A 16 -26.31 5.20 5.76
CA VAL A 16 -25.20 4.31 5.37
C VAL A 16 -25.10 4.16 3.84
N THR A 17 -26.24 4.02 3.16
CA THR A 17 -26.31 3.92 1.69
C THR A 17 -25.84 5.21 1.02
N GLY A 18 -26.22 6.37 1.55
CA GLY A 18 -25.76 7.67 1.06
C GLY A 18 -24.26 7.88 1.28
N ILE A 19 -23.71 7.39 2.39
CA ILE A 19 -22.28 7.40 2.68
C ILE A 19 -21.51 6.53 1.68
N ILE A 20 -22.01 5.32 1.39
CA ILE A 20 -21.43 4.41 0.39
C ILE A 20 -21.48 5.05 -1.00
N ALA A 21 -22.61 5.66 -1.39
CA ALA A 21 -22.72 6.36 -2.66
C ALA A 21 -21.73 7.54 -2.75
N LYS A 22 -21.57 8.32 -1.67
CA LYS A 22 -20.57 9.40 -1.61
C LYS A 22 -19.14 8.87 -1.75
N PHE A 23 -18.84 7.72 -1.14
CA PHE A 23 -17.55 7.06 -1.26
C PHE A 23 -17.30 6.64 -2.71
N LEU A 24 -18.21 5.83 -3.28
CA LEU A 24 -18.05 5.26 -4.62
C LEU A 24 -18.04 6.34 -5.71
N ASN A 25 -18.89 7.36 -5.62
CA ASN A 25 -18.90 8.45 -6.60
C ASN A 25 -17.67 9.37 -6.52
N ALA A 26 -16.91 9.29 -5.42
CA ALA A 26 -15.62 9.96 -5.30
C ALA A 26 -14.47 9.12 -5.88
N THR A 27 -14.67 7.85 -6.25
CA THR A 27 -13.60 7.03 -6.82
C THR A 27 -13.44 7.23 -8.32
N THR A 28 -12.21 7.19 -8.78
CA THR A 28 -11.78 7.38 -10.17
C THR A 28 -11.91 6.11 -10.98
N ALA A 29 -11.89 6.21 -12.31
CA ALA A 29 -12.01 5.07 -13.22
C ALA A 29 -10.78 4.13 -13.17
N ASP A 30 -9.63 4.62 -12.72
CA ASP A 30 -8.42 3.85 -12.46
C ASP A 30 -8.36 3.26 -11.03
N GLY A 31 -9.42 3.39 -10.24
CA GLY A 31 -9.61 2.67 -8.98
C GLY A 31 -9.01 3.32 -7.72
N TYR A 32 -8.87 4.65 -7.73
CA TYR A 32 -8.40 5.44 -6.60
C TYR A 32 -9.41 6.52 -6.21
N ASN A 33 -8.99 7.53 -5.45
CA ASN A 33 -9.85 8.64 -5.02
C ASN A 33 -8.99 9.88 -4.71
N PRO A 34 -9.58 11.08 -4.81
CA PRO A 34 -8.93 12.32 -4.39
C PRO A 34 -8.74 12.36 -2.87
N TYR A 35 -7.84 13.23 -2.39
CA TYR A 35 -7.46 13.29 -0.97
C TYR A 35 -8.58 13.81 -0.07
N ARG A 36 -9.56 14.56 -0.60
CA ARG A 36 -10.61 15.18 0.21
C ARG A 36 -11.99 15.12 -0.45
N VAL A 37 -12.99 14.82 0.39
CA VAL A 37 -14.41 14.97 0.08
C VAL A 37 -15.00 16.13 0.89
N THR A 38 -15.89 16.89 0.27
CA THR A 38 -16.62 17.99 0.91
C THR A 38 -18.11 17.85 0.66
N ARG A 39 -18.93 18.70 1.29
CA ARG A 39 -20.36 18.79 0.99
C ARG A 39 -20.61 19.13 -0.49
N GLN A 40 -19.76 19.97 -1.06
CA GLN A 40 -19.89 20.42 -2.46
C GLN A 40 -19.37 19.37 -3.45
N GLY A 41 -18.44 18.48 -3.06
CA GLY A 41 -17.92 17.49 -4.00
C GLY A 41 -16.63 16.86 -3.53
N ILE A 42 -15.59 17.00 -4.35
CA ILE A 42 -14.24 16.47 -4.17
C ILE A 42 -13.18 17.53 -4.46
N GLU A 43 -12.02 17.40 -3.81
CA GLU A 43 -10.83 18.23 -4.01
C GLU A 43 -9.61 17.32 -4.14
N TRP A 44 -8.75 17.58 -5.12
CA TRP A 44 -7.46 16.93 -5.32
C TRP A 44 -6.32 17.90 -5.00
N GLU A 45 -5.13 17.36 -4.78
CA GLU A 45 -3.90 18.16 -4.65
C GLU A 45 -3.46 18.63 -6.05
N VAL A 46 -2.91 19.83 -6.14
CA VAL A 46 -2.31 20.39 -7.36
C VAL A 46 -0.84 20.67 -7.05
N PRO A 47 0.11 20.20 -7.87
CA PRO A 47 1.53 20.47 -7.62
C PRO A 47 1.81 21.96 -7.76
N ASP A 48 2.71 22.50 -6.93
CA ASP A 48 3.24 23.85 -7.11
C ASP A 48 4.24 23.83 -8.29
N PRO A 49 3.98 24.56 -9.39
CA PRO A 49 4.84 24.54 -10.57
C PRO A 49 6.29 24.98 -10.30
N GLU A 50 6.53 25.74 -9.23
CA GLU A 50 7.86 26.26 -8.87
C GLU A 50 8.59 25.38 -7.84
N ASP A 51 7.93 24.34 -7.31
CA ASP A 51 8.52 23.38 -6.36
C ASP A 51 8.70 22.00 -7.01
N PRO A 52 9.92 21.59 -7.38
CA PRO A 52 10.18 20.28 -7.99
C PRO A 52 9.92 19.10 -7.03
N TRP A 53 9.66 19.36 -5.75
CA TRP A 53 9.31 18.35 -4.74
C TRP A 53 7.81 18.30 -4.43
N ALA A 54 7.01 19.22 -4.97
CA ALA A 54 5.56 19.21 -4.84
C ALA A 54 4.99 18.09 -5.73
N ASN A 55 4.79 16.92 -5.15
CA ASN A 55 4.20 15.77 -5.83
C ASN A 55 2.72 15.60 -5.48
N ILE A 56 2.02 14.82 -6.29
CA ILE A 56 0.65 14.35 -6.07
C ILE A 56 0.62 12.83 -6.02
N GLY A 57 -0.52 12.22 -5.72
CA GLY A 57 -0.67 10.78 -5.86
C GLY A 57 -1.89 10.22 -5.15
N TYR A 58 -1.91 8.90 -5.00
CA TYR A 58 -3.02 8.17 -4.38
C TYR A 58 -2.54 7.29 -3.24
N TRP A 59 -3.13 7.46 -2.06
CA TRP A 59 -2.86 6.56 -0.94
C TRP A 59 -3.52 5.21 -1.19
N SER A 60 -2.74 4.15 -1.03
CA SER A 60 -3.14 2.80 -1.43
C SER A 60 -4.16 2.14 -0.49
N ASP A 61 -4.24 2.58 0.77
CA ASP A 61 -5.18 2.05 1.76
C ASP A 61 -6.58 2.70 1.68
N HIS A 62 -6.71 3.86 1.01
CA HIS A 62 -7.92 4.71 1.01
C HIS A 62 -9.20 4.05 0.49
N GLN A 63 -9.10 2.94 -0.23
CA GLN A 63 -10.23 2.38 -0.98
C GLN A 63 -10.82 1.16 -0.28
N ILE A 64 -10.01 0.13 -0.03
CA ILE A 64 -10.53 -1.20 0.28
C ILE A 64 -11.13 -1.27 1.68
N ILE A 65 -10.33 -1.09 2.74
CA ILE A 65 -10.80 -1.36 4.10
C ILE A 65 -11.89 -0.37 4.53
N TYR A 66 -11.77 0.91 4.19
CA TYR A 66 -12.74 1.92 4.58
C TYR A 66 -14.11 1.69 3.93
N LEU A 67 -14.13 1.32 2.64
CA LEU A 67 -15.36 0.92 1.96
C LEU A 67 -15.91 -0.39 2.54
N GLN A 68 -15.04 -1.38 2.76
CA GLN A 68 -15.43 -2.68 3.28
C GLN A 68 -16.18 -2.58 4.60
N LYS A 69 -15.71 -1.75 5.54
CA LYS A 69 -16.41 -1.51 6.81
C LYS A 69 -17.82 -0.93 6.61
N LEU A 70 -17.98 -0.01 5.66
CA LEU A 70 -19.28 0.57 5.33
C LEU A 70 -20.22 -0.44 4.67
N LEU A 71 -19.70 -1.29 3.77
CA LEU A 71 -20.47 -2.36 3.12
C LEU A 71 -20.94 -3.41 4.12
N GLU A 72 -20.08 -3.85 5.03
CA GLU A 72 -20.44 -4.77 6.12
C GLU A 72 -21.49 -4.17 7.03
N LEU A 73 -21.31 -2.90 7.41
CA LEU A 73 -22.27 -2.20 8.27
C LEU A 73 -23.64 -2.05 7.59
N ALA A 74 -23.67 -1.71 6.31
CA ALA A 74 -24.91 -1.65 5.54
C ALA A 74 -25.57 -3.05 5.43
N ALA A 75 -24.80 -4.11 5.19
CA ALA A 75 -25.34 -5.46 5.16
C ALA A 75 -25.92 -5.92 6.51
N GLN A 76 -25.37 -5.44 7.63
CA GLN A 76 -25.87 -5.73 8.98
C GLN A 76 -27.11 -4.90 9.34
N LEU A 77 -27.08 -3.59 9.07
CA LEU A 77 -28.14 -2.67 9.49
C LEU A 77 -29.33 -2.63 8.51
N ARG A 78 -29.07 -2.92 7.24
CA ARG A 78 -30.00 -2.81 6.11
C ARG A 78 -29.83 -4.00 5.13
N PRO A 79 -30.10 -5.25 5.57
CA PRO A 79 -29.88 -6.43 4.74
C PRO A 79 -30.64 -6.33 3.40
N GLY A 80 -29.96 -6.65 2.29
CA GLY A 80 -30.52 -6.65 0.94
C GLY A 80 -30.46 -5.31 0.20
N GLU A 81 -30.41 -4.16 0.89
CA GLU A 81 -30.46 -2.83 0.24
C GLU A 81 -29.28 -2.60 -0.71
N ILE A 82 -28.08 -3.09 -0.37
CA ILE A 82 -26.91 -3.01 -1.25
C ILE A 82 -27.14 -3.77 -2.57
N LYS A 83 -27.82 -4.92 -2.51
CA LYS A 83 -28.06 -5.76 -3.71
C LYS A 83 -28.99 -5.07 -4.71
N GLU A 84 -29.91 -4.22 -4.24
CA GLU A 84 -30.79 -3.43 -5.12
C GLU A 84 -29.98 -2.43 -5.98
N LEU A 85 -28.82 -1.98 -5.49
CA LEU A 85 -27.95 -1.02 -6.18
C LEU A 85 -26.96 -1.68 -7.16
N TRP A 86 -26.83 -3.00 -7.14
CA TRP A 86 -25.77 -3.72 -7.85
C TRP A 86 -25.73 -3.45 -9.35
N ASN A 87 -26.90 -3.49 -10.00
CA ASN A 87 -27.07 -3.27 -11.43
C ASN A 87 -27.68 -1.92 -11.78
N ALA A 88 -27.99 -1.09 -10.78
CA ALA A 88 -28.56 0.23 -11.03
C ALA A 88 -27.47 1.18 -11.55
N PRO A 89 -27.62 1.80 -12.73
CA PRO A 89 -26.66 2.76 -13.26
C PRO A 89 -26.84 4.11 -12.54
N LEU A 90 -26.36 4.17 -11.30
CA LEU A 90 -26.53 5.32 -10.39
C LEU A 90 -25.20 5.93 -9.92
N PHE A 91 -24.08 5.27 -10.21
CA PHE A 91 -22.77 5.70 -9.72
C PHE A 91 -21.98 6.40 -10.82
N ALA A 92 -21.07 7.29 -10.44
CA ALA A 92 -20.22 8.02 -11.37
C ALA A 92 -18.73 7.81 -11.06
N TYR A 93 -17.86 8.21 -11.97
CA TYR A 93 -16.42 8.31 -11.71
C TYR A 93 -15.99 9.74 -11.48
N ALA A 94 -15.16 9.95 -10.46
CA ALA A 94 -14.44 11.19 -10.28
C ALA A 94 -13.41 11.37 -11.40
N ASN A 95 -13.36 12.57 -11.97
CA ASN A 95 -12.44 12.94 -13.04
C ASN A 95 -11.24 13.68 -12.46
N VAL A 96 -10.42 13.00 -11.66
CA VAL A 96 -9.18 13.57 -11.11
C VAL A 96 -8.15 13.70 -12.24
N PRO A 97 -7.44 14.84 -12.37
CA PRO A 97 -6.46 15.08 -13.45
C PRO A 97 -5.10 14.43 -13.19
N TYR A 98 -5.10 13.21 -12.64
CA TYR A 98 -3.89 12.43 -12.41
C TYR A 98 -3.82 11.31 -13.43
N GLU A 99 -2.67 11.14 -14.08
CA GLU A 99 -2.45 10.11 -15.08
C GLU A 99 -1.35 9.17 -14.59
N ILE A 100 -1.76 7.97 -14.22
CA ILE A 100 -0.84 6.91 -13.80
C ILE A 100 -0.07 6.39 -15.02
N ARG A 101 1.27 6.52 -14.98
CA ARG A 101 2.16 6.17 -16.07
C ARG A 101 2.07 4.70 -16.50
N PRO A 102 2.54 4.37 -17.72
CA PRO A 102 2.72 2.99 -18.17
C PRO A 102 3.62 2.18 -17.24
N TYR A 103 3.27 0.92 -17.00
CA TYR A 103 4.01 0.01 -16.13
C TYR A 103 5.52 -0.05 -16.44
N LYS A 104 5.89 -0.09 -17.73
CA LYS A 104 7.31 -0.11 -18.14
C LYS A 104 8.09 1.12 -17.67
N GLN A 105 7.46 2.28 -17.57
CA GLN A 105 8.10 3.50 -17.05
C GLN A 105 8.26 3.44 -15.53
N MET A 106 7.27 2.88 -14.82
CA MET A 106 7.34 2.64 -13.37
C MET A 106 8.47 1.67 -13.00
N LEU A 107 8.82 0.72 -13.89
CA LEU A 107 9.96 -0.17 -13.69
C LEU A 107 11.31 0.54 -13.82
N VAL A 108 11.35 1.66 -14.56
CA VAL A 108 12.56 2.49 -14.73
C VAL A 108 12.73 3.41 -13.54
N ASP A 109 11.66 4.11 -13.14
CA ASP A 109 11.62 4.93 -11.93
C ASP A 109 10.29 4.75 -11.20
N TRP A 110 10.31 3.96 -10.12
CA TRP A 110 9.12 3.70 -9.30
C TRP A 110 8.75 4.87 -8.37
N TYR A 111 9.54 5.95 -8.34
CA TYR A 111 9.23 7.16 -7.56
C TYR A 111 8.50 8.21 -8.40
N ASP A 112 8.50 8.08 -9.73
CA ASP A 112 7.91 9.01 -10.69
C ASP A 112 6.92 8.28 -11.61
N THR A 113 5.69 8.11 -11.10
CA THR A 113 4.69 7.18 -11.64
C THR A 113 3.33 7.81 -11.92
N ILE A 114 3.09 9.06 -11.53
CA ILE A 114 1.83 9.76 -11.75
C ILE A 114 2.09 11.20 -12.18
N ASP A 115 1.59 11.55 -13.37
CA ASP A 115 1.65 12.89 -13.93
C ASP A 115 0.38 13.70 -13.60
N PHE A 116 0.52 15.02 -13.50
CA PHE A 116 -0.61 15.95 -13.39
C PHE A 116 -1.00 16.49 -14.78
N ALA A 117 -2.20 16.17 -15.23
CA ALA A 117 -2.72 16.56 -16.54
C ALA A 117 -3.29 18.00 -16.52
N PHE A 118 -2.42 19.00 -16.69
CA PHE A 118 -2.81 20.42 -16.60
C PHE A 118 -3.90 20.87 -17.59
N GLU A 119 -3.92 20.32 -18.80
CA GLU A 119 -4.98 20.66 -19.76
C GLU A 119 -6.34 20.08 -19.35
N LYS A 120 -6.33 18.87 -18.77
CA LYS A 120 -7.51 18.23 -18.19
C LYS A 120 -8.02 19.03 -16.98
N GLU A 121 -7.13 19.54 -16.13
CA GLU A 121 -7.52 20.43 -15.01
C GLU A 121 -8.25 21.67 -15.53
N LYS A 122 -7.67 22.39 -16.49
CA LYS A 122 -8.30 23.58 -17.10
C LYS A 122 -9.66 23.26 -17.72
N GLU A 123 -9.81 22.09 -18.33
CA GLU A 123 -11.08 21.64 -18.86
C GLU A 123 -12.11 21.39 -17.75
N ILE A 124 -11.70 20.71 -16.67
CA ILE A 124 -12.56 20.47 -15.51
C ILE A 124 -12.98 21.79 -14.87
N GLU A 125 -12.08 22.77 -14.70
CA GLU A 125 -12.41 24.10 -14.19
C GLU A 125 -13.47 24.81 -15.03
N LYS A 126 -13.36 24.75 -16.37
CA LYS A 126 -14.36 25.30 -17.30
C LYS A 126 -15.71 24.60 -17.13
N ARG A 127 -15.72 23.26 -17.00
CA ARG A 127 -16.95 22.48 -16.75
C ARG A 127 -17.57 22.86 -15.41
N VAL A 128 -16.75 23.03 -14.37
CA VAL A 128 -17.23 23.44 -13.04
C VAL A 128 -17.87 24.83 -13.08
N ALA A 129 -17.31 25.77 -13.83
CA ALA A 129 -17.91 27.09 -14.03
C ALA A 129 -19.25 27.03 -14.79
N ALA A 130 -19.44 26.04 -15.67
CA ALA A 130 -20.63 25.90 -16.50
C ALA A 130 -21.78 25.12 -15.84
N ILE A 131 -21.47 23.97 -15.23
CA ILE A 131 -22.49 23.02 -14.71
C ILE A 131 -22.35 22.74 -13.21
N GLY A 132 -21.45 23.43 -12.51
CA GLY A 132 -21.19 23.21 -11.09
C GLY A 132 -20.29 22.00 -10.83
N THR A 133 -20.27 21.51 -9.59
CA THR A 133 -19.29 20.52 -9.12
C THR A 133 -19.38 19.15 -9.81
N ASP A 134 -20.49 18.84 -10.46
CA ASP A 134 -20.62 17.64 -11.30
C ASP A 134 -19.72 17.69 -12.54
N GLY A 135 -19.21 18.89 -12.91
CA GLY A 135 -18.13 19.03 -13.89
C GLY A 135 -16.81 18.33 -13.51
N LYS A 136 -16.68 17.91 -12.24
CA LYS A 136 -15.57 17.08 -11.74
C LYS A 136 -15.80 15.58 -11.92
N LEU A 137 -16.91 15.17 -12.53
CA LEU A 137 -17.21 13.77 -12.87
C LEU A 137 -16.83 13.47 -14.32
N CYS A 138 -16.65 12.19 -14.65
CA CYS A 138 -16.48 11.77 -16.03
C CYS A 138 -17.79 11.96 -16.80
N LEU A 139 -17.71 12.70 -17.91
CA LEU A 139 -18.85 13.05 -18.75
C LEU A 139 -18.75 12.33 -20.10
N ASP A 140 -19.90 12.13 -20.72
CA ASP A 140 -19.98 11.64 -22.09
C ASP A 140 -19.73 12.73 -23.14
N GLN A 141 -19.77 12.31 -24.41
CA GLN A 141 -19.64 13.14 -25.60
C GLN A 141 -20.73 14.24 -25.69
N ASN A 142 -21.87 14.04 -25.01
CA ASN A 142 -22.98 14.99 -24.95
C ASN A 142 -22.92 15.90 -23.71
N GLY A 143 -21.92 15.73 -22.85
CA GLY A 143 -21.75 16.47 -21.60
C GLY A 143 -22.59 15.96 -20.42
N ALA A 144 -23.24 14.79 -20.53
CA ALA A 144 -23.96 14.15 -19.43
C ALA A 144 -23.02 13.31 -18.56
N VAL A 145 -23.31 13.19 -17.26
CA VAL A 145 -22.54 12.34 -16.35
C VAL A 145 -22.68 10.87 -16.77
N ILE A 146 -21.54 10.20 -16.94
CA ILE A 146 -21.50 8.76 -17.21
C ILE A 146 -21.91 8.03 -15.92
N HIS A 147 -23.01 7.30 -16.01
CA HIS A 147 -23.50 6.47 -14.91
C HIS A 147 -23.15 5.00 -15.12
N VAL A 148 -22.67 4.37 -14.06
CA VAL A 148 -22.25 2.96 -14.03
C VAL A 148 -22.84 2.24 -12.82
N THR A 149 -22.73 0.92 -12.83
CA THR A 149 -23.31 0.06 -11.80
C THR A 149 -22.43 -0.03 -10.55
N MET A 150 -23.00 -0.39 -9.40
CA MET A 150 -22.19 -0.58 -8.18
C MET A 150 -21.18 -1.71 -8.34
N VAL A 151 -21.56 -2.79 -9.04
CA VAL A 151 -20.66 -3.92 -9.30
C VAL A 151 -19.46 -3.48 -10.12
N GLU A 152 -19.64 -2.65 -11.14
CA GLU A 152 -18.52 -2.10 -11.90
C GLU A 152 -17.58 -1.28 -11.01
N LYS A 153 -18.12 -0.38 -10.18
CA LYS A 153 -17.32 0.45 -9.26
C LYS A 153 -16.44 -0.40 -8.35
N LEU A 154 -17.03 -1.43 -7.76
CA LEU A 154 -16.33 -2.32 -6.82
C LEU A 154 -15.32 -3.22 -7.53
N LEU A 155 -15.63 -3.66 -8.76
CA LEU A 155 -14.73 -4.44 -9.59
C LEU A 155 -13.51 -3.62 -10.01
N VAL A 156 -13.69 -2.34 -10.38
CA VAL A 156 -12.57 -1.43 -10.69
C VAL A 156 -11.66 -1.24 -9.47
N LEU A 157 -12.21 -1.07 -8.27
CA LEU A 157 -11.42 -0.97 -7.04
C LEU A 157 -10.61 -2.25 -6.75
N LEU A 158 -11.21 -3.41 -6.98
CA LEU A 158 -10.54 -4.71 -6.82
C LEU A 158 -9.43 -4.90 -7.85
N LEU A 159 -9.73 -4.68 -9.14
CA LEU A 159 -8.77 -4.87 -10.24
C LEU A 159 -7.59 -3.90 -10.16
N ALA A 160 -7.81 -2.65 -9.75
CA ALA A 160 -6.73 -1.68 -9.53
C ALA A 160 -5.72 -2.16 -8.47
N LYS A 161 -6.17 -2.93 -7.48
CA LYS A 161 -5.28 -3.53 -6.48
C LYS A 161 -4.67 -4.86 -6.94
N LEU A 162 -5.46 -5.74 -7.53
CA LEU A 162 -4.97 -7.03 -8.02
C LEU A 162 -3.93 -6.88 -9.13
N THR A 163 -4.04 -5.85 -9.97
CA THR A 163 -3.01 -5.53 -10.98
C THR A 163 -1.68 -5.07 -10.39
N ASN A 164 -1.66 -4.72 -9.10
CA ASN A 164 -0.45 -4.41 -8.34
C ASN A 164 -0.04 -5.56 -7.40
N LEU A 165 -0.64 -6.75 -7.52
CA LEU A 165 -0.27 -7.91 -6.73
C LEU A 165 1.14 -8.38 -7.10
N VAL A 166 2.00 -8.46 -6.09
CA VAL A 166 3.28 -9.15 -6.13
C VAL A 166 3.09 -10.48 -5.40
N PRO A 167 3.02 -11.63 -6.09
CA PRO A 167 2.85 -12.93 -5.45
C PRO A 167 3.86 -13.15 -4.32
N GLU A 168 3.39 -13.61 -3.17
CA GLU A 168 4.18 -13.76 -1.91
C GLU A 168 4.71 -12.46 -1.29
N GLY A 169 4.51 -11.31 -1.94
CA GLY A 169 4.95 -10.00 -1.46
C GLY A 169 3.84 -9.13 -0.88
N GLY A 170 2.65 -9.13 -1.48
CA GLY A 170 1.53 -8.21 -1.15
C GLY A 170 1.17 -7.28 -2.32
N ILE A 171 0.63 -6.09 -2.04
CA ILE A 171 0.26 -5.10 -3.08
C ILE A 171 1.33 -4.02 -3.23
N TRP A 172 1.84 -3.80 -4.45
CA TRP A 172 2.90 -2.84 -4.73
C TRP A 172 2.46 -1.40 -4.43
N MET A 173 3.28 -0.64 -3.71
CA MET A 173 3.02 0.75 -3.30
C MET A 173 3.67 1.73 -4.28
N ASN A 174 3.09 1.89 -5.47
CA ASN A 174 3.71 2.62 -6.59
C ASN A 174 2.96 3.90 -7.01
N THR A 175 2.20 4.52 -6.10
CA THR A 175 1.26 5.61 -6.41
C THR A 175 1.62 6.95 -5.75
N GLN A 176 2.92 7.21 -5.56
CA GLN A 176 3.50 8.47 -5.05
C GLN A 176 3.00 8.94 -3.66
N ARG A 177 2.22 8.11 -2.96
CA ARG A 177 1.74 8.35 -1.59
C ARG A 177 1.83 7.07 -0.75
N PRO A 178 2.05 7.21 0.57
CA PRO A 178 2.09 6.06 1.47
C PRO A 178 0.69 5.46 1.67
N GLU A 179 0.62 4.52 2.62
CA GLU A 179 -0.64 4.09 3.22
C GLU A 179 -0.88 4.86 4.54
N TRP A 180 -1.52 4.22 5.53
CA TRP A 180 -1.92 4.84 6.78
C TRP A 180 -0.76 5.50 7.55
N ASN A 181 0.40 4.83 7.63
CA ASN A 181 1.55 5.35 8.36
C ASN A 181 2.44 6.25 7.49
N ASP A 182 2.15 7.56 7.50
CA ASP A 182 2.94 8.55 6.77
C ASP A 182 4.41 8.63 7.24
N ALA A 183 4.73 8.20 8.46
CA ALA A 183 6.12 8.15 8.91
C ALA A 183 6.96 7.08 8.18
N ASN A 184 6.31 6.15 7.46
CA ASN A 184 6.93 5.17 6.57
C ASN A 184 6.83 5.53 5.07
N ASN A 185 6.73 6.82 4.75
CA ASN A 185 6.55 7.29 3.37
C ASN A 185 7.69 6.99 2.39
N ALA A 186 8.90 6.68 2.86
CA ALA A 186 10.00 6.26 1.97
C ALA A 186 9.84 4.80 1.48
N LEU A 187 8.80 4.08 1.92
CA LEU A 187 8.39 2.81 1.31
C LEU A 187 7.70 3.01 -0.03
N VAL A 188 7.18 4.19 -0.35
CA VAL A 188 6.58 4.42 -1.68
C VAL A 188 7.61 4.15 -2.77
N GLY A 189 7.22 3.46 -3.83
CA GLY A 189 8.07 2.99 -4.91
C GLY A 189 8.58 1.56 -4.70
N LYS A 190 9.33 1.31 -3.62
CA LYS A 190 9.93 -0.03 -3.36
C LYS A 190 9.10 -0.92 -2.43
N GLY A 191 8.09 -0.39 -1.77
CA GLY A 191 7.31 -1.06 -0.73
C GLY A 191 6.21 -1.94 -1.30
N ILE A 192 5.92 -3.03 -0.60
CA ILE A 192 4.81 -3.92 -0.90
C ILE A 192 3.97 -4.10 0.37
N SER A 193 2.66 -3.84 0.29
CA SER A 193 1.73 -3.87 1.41
C SER A 193 1.06 -5.24 1.56
N VAL A 194 1.45 -5.96 2.61
CA VAL A 194 0.75 -7.17 3.09
C VAL A 194 -0.54 -6.77 3.82
N VAL A 195 -0.52 -5.59 4.46
CA VAL A 195 -1.69 -4.98 5.12
C VAL A 195 -2.87 -4.86 4.16
N THR A 196 -2.65 -4.26 2.98
CA THR A 196 -3.70 -4.11 1.97
C THR A 196 -4.11 -5.47 1.37
N ALA A 197 -3.19 -6.42 1.22
CA ALA A 197 -3.53 -7.78 0.78
C ALA A 197 -4.47 -8.49 1.78
N ALA A 198 -4.25 -8.31 3.09
CA ALA A 198 -5.10 -8.87 4.14
C ALA A 198 -6.53 -8.29 4.10
N TYR A 199 -6.65 -6.98 3.91
CA TYR A 199 -7.96 -6.34 3.78
C TYR A 199 -8.66 -6.64 2.44
N LEU A 200 -7.90 -6.83 1.35
CA LEU A 200 -8.44 -7.32 0.08
C LEU A 200 -9.03 -8.71 0.22
N ARG A 201 -8.39 -9.59 0.98
CA ARG A 201 -8.95 -10.92 1.26
C ARG A 201 -10.30 -10.81 1.97
N ARG A 202 -10.43 -9.92 2.97
CA ARG A 202 -11.72 -9.64 3.65
C ARG A 202 -12.77 -9.12 2.66
N PHE A 203 -12.39 -8.18 1.79
CA PHE A 203 -13.26 -7.61 0.77
C PHE A 203 -13.77 -8.67 -0.22
N VAL A 204 -12.89 -9.52 -0.75
CA VAL A 204 -13.25 -10.63 -1.64
C VAL A 204 -14.15 -11.64 -0.95
N ALA A 205 -13.83 -12.02 0.29
CA ALA A 205 -14.64 -12.96 1.07
C ALA A 205 -16.07 -12.44 1.29
N PHE A 206 -16.22 -11.16 1.65
CA PHE A 206 -17.53 -10.52 1.77
C PHE A 206 -18.29 -10.53 0.46
N TRP A 207 -17.63 -10.19 -0.65
CA TRP A 207 -18.23 -10.21 -1.98
C TRP A 207 -18.76 -11.59 -2.39
N LYS A 208 -17.98 -12.64 -2.14
CA LYS A 208 -18.44 -14.03 -2.36
C LYS A 208 -19.67 -14.37 -1.54
N THR A 209 -19.71 -13.98 -0.26
CA THR A 209 -20.90 -14.17 0.57
C THR A 209 -22.10 -13.42 0.01
N GLN A 210 -21.92 -12.19 -0.47
CA GLN A 210 -23.03 -11.45 -1.06
C GLN A 210 -23.52 -12.09 -2.37
N LEU A 211 -22.61 -12.64 -3.19
CA LEU A 211 -22.94 -13.31 -4.46
C LEU A 211 -23.58 -14.68 -4.28
N THR A 212 -23.55 -15.26 -3.08
CA THR A 212 -24.24 -16.53 -2.79
C THR A 212 -25.72 -16.42 -3.17
N ASP A 213 -26.21 -17.40 -3.90
CA ASP A 213 -27.57 -17.49 -4.46
C ASP A 213 -27.97 -16.34 -5.41
N SER A 214 -27.00 -15.57 -5.92
CA SER A 214 -27.28 -14.54 -6.93
C SER A 214 -27.38 -15.16 -8.32
N GLU A 215 -28.59 -15.16 -8.88
CA GLU A 215 -28.85 -15.57 -10.26
C GLU A 215 -28.86 -14.34 -11.18
N GLY A 216 -28.15 -14.39 -12.31
CA GLY A 216 -28.17 -13.32 -13.33
C GLY A 216 -26.80 -12.86 -13.79
N ALA A 217 -26.78 -11.64 -14.34
CA ALA A 217 -25.57 -11.02 -14.86
C ALA A 217 -25.51 -9.53 -14.47
N PHE A 218 -24.29 -8.99 -14.47
CA PHE A 218 -24.00 -7.62 -14.13
C PHE A 218 -23.60 -6.83 -15.36
N ALA A 219 -24.24 -5.66 -15.56
CA ALA A 219 -23.86 -4.76 -16.63
C ALA A 219 -22.58 -4.02 -16.23
N VAL A 220 -21.51 -4.23 -17.00
CA VAL A 220 -20.17 -3.72 -16.73
C VAL A 220 -19.58 -3.16 -18.02
N ASN A 221 -18.90 -2.03 -17.94
CA ASN A 221 -18.17 -1.42 -19.04
C ASN A 221 -17.25 -2.41 -19.76
N THR A 222 -17.27 -2.40 -21.09
CA THR A 222 -16.45 -3.31 -21.90
C THR A 222 -14.96 -3.23 -21.59
N ALA A 223 -14.40 -2.04 -21.32
CA ALA A 223 -12.98 -1.91 -20.94
C ALA A 223 -12.68 -2.57 -19.58
N VAL A 224 -13.63 -2.54 -18.64
CA VAL A 224 -13.47 -3.21 -17.33
C VAL A 224 -13.59 -4.73 -17.50
N VAL A 225 -14.47 -5.21 -18.39
CA VAL A 225 -14.56 -6.64 -18.71
C VAL A 225 -13.30 -7.16 -19.40
N GLU A 226 -12.70 -6.37 -20.30
CA GLU A 226 -11.41 -6.68 -20.91
C GLU A 226 -10.30 -6.80 -19.85
N LEU A 227 -10.22 -5.85 -18.90
CA LEU A 227 -9.27 -5.92 -17.79
C LEU A 227 -9.50 -7.12 -16.87
N LEU A 228 -10.77 -7.39 -16.50
CA LEU A 228 -11.14 -8.57 -15.71
C LEU A 228 -10.65 -9.86 -16.38
N THR A 229 -10.92 -10.00 -17.69
CA THR A 229 -10.54 -11.17 -18.47
C THR A 229 -9.02 -11.33 -18.55
N ALA A 230 -8.29 -10.22 -18.73
CA ALA A 230 -6.84 -10.23 -18.75
C ALA A 230 -6.26 -10.67 -17.39
N VAL A 231 -6.74 -10.10 -16.28
CA VAL A 231 -6.29 -10.49 -14.92
C VAL A 231 -6.63 -11.95 -14.62
N GLN A 232 -7.83 -12.41 -14.99
CA GLN A 232 -8.21 -13.81 -14.86
C GLN A 232 -7.26 -14.74 -15.63
N THR A 233 -6.96 -14.41 -16.89
CA THR A 233 -6.03 -15.19 -17.72
C THR A 233 -4.63 -15.25 -17.11
N VAL A 234 -4.15 -14.16 -16.52
CA VAL A 234 -2.84 -14.13 -15.84
C VAL A 234 -2.85 -15.06 -14.61
N PHE A 235 -3.92 -15.04 -13.82
CA PHE A 235 -4.04 -15.93 -12.66
C PHE A 235 -4.19 -17.40 -13.06
N GLU A 236 -4.97 -17.72 -14.09
CA GLU A 236 -5.10 -19.11 -14.58
C GLU A 236 -3.77 -19.64 -15.12
N SER A 237 -3.03 -18.84 -15.90
CA SER A 237 -1.74 -19.25 -16.48
C SER A 237 -0.64 -19.50 -15.44
N HIS A 238 -0.75 -18.91 -14.24
CA HIS A 238 0.23 -19.04 -13.17
C HIS A 238 -0.30 -19.83 -11.96
N GLN A 239 -1.44 -20.50 -12.09
CA GLN A 239 -2.16 -21.12 -10.97
C GLN A 239 -1.32 -22.22 -10.27
N ALA A 240 -0.41 -22.88 -10.99
CA ALA A 240 0.51 -23.87 -10.41
C ALA A 240 1.38 -23.28 -9.28
N GLY A 241 1.69 -21.98 -9.32
CA GLY A 241 2.43 -21.28 -8.28
C GLY A 241 1.70 -21.24 -6.93
N LEU A 242 0.37 -21.40 -6.91
CA LEU A 242 -0.40 -21.47 -5.66
C LEU A 242 0.00 -22.67 -4.79
N GLN A 243 0.44 -23.77 -5.41
CA GLN A 243 0.89 -24.98 -4.72
C GLN A 243 2.41 -25.03 -4.53
N HIS A 244 3.17 -24.55 -5.52
CA HIS A 244 4.62 -24.71 -5.56
C HIS A 244 5.42 -23.48 -5.10
N GLY A 245 4.75 -22.35 -4.88
CA GLY A 245 5.37 -21.05 -4.62
C GLY A 245 5.79 -20.32 -5.90
N PHE A 246 6.26 -19.09 -5.73
CA PHE A 246 6.68 -18.20 -6.82
C PHE A 246 8.17 -17.85 -6.68
N ASP A 247 9.02 -18.39 -7.56
CA ASP A 247 10.39 -17.91 -7.64
C ASP A 247 10.47 -16.47 -8.20
N ASN A 248 11.66 -15.88 -8.19
CA ASN A 248 11.83 -14.47 -8.57
C ASN A 248 11.46 -14.21 -10.04
N GLN A 249 11.65 -15.19 -10.93
CA GLN A 249 11.35 -15.10 -12.36
C GLN A 249 9.84 -15.20 -12.58
N MET A 250 9.19 -16.19 -11.97
CA MET A 250 7.74 -16.38 -12.05
C MET A 250 6.99 -15.19 -11.43
N ARG A 251 7.46 -14.70 -10.28
CA ARG A 251 6.91 -13.50 -9.64
C ARG A 251 6.99 -12.29 -10.58
N ARG A 252 8.13 -12.11 -11.25
CA ARG A 252 8.29 -11.05 -12.24
C ARG A 252 7.37 -11.21 -13.44
N ALA A 253 7.20 -12.42 -13.96
CA ALA A 253 6.31 -12.68 -15.09
C ALA A 253 4.85 -12.34 -14.77
N VAL A 254 4.37 -12.69 -13.57
CA VAL A 254 3.03 -12.30 -13.10
C VAL A 254 2.89 -10.78 -13.02
N MET A 255 3.86 -10.10 -12.40
CA MET A 255 3.85 -8.63 -12.30
C MET A 255 3.84 -7.96 -13.69
N ASP A 256 4.68 -8.44 -14.62
CA ASP A 256 4.77 -7.87 -15.96
C ASP A 256 3.45 -8.01 -16.73
N ALA A 257 2.79 -9.16 -16.61
CA ALA A 257 1.51 -9.41 -17.26
C ALA A 257 0.38 -8.56 -16.65
N LEU A 258 0.30 -8.49 -15.32
CA LEU A 258 -0.69 -7.66 -14.60
C LEU A 258 -0.50 -6.16 -14.88
N GLY A 259 0.74 -5.68 -14.80
CA GLY A 259 1.09 -4.29 -15.05
C GLY A 259 0.82 -3.86 -16.50
N THR A 260 1.03 -4.77 -17.46
CA THR A 260 0.68 -4.56 -18.87
C THR A 260 -0.83 -4.44 -19.05
N ALA A 261 -1.61 -5.39 -18.54
CA ALA A 261 -3.08 -5.34 -18.60
C ALA A 261 -3.65 -4.05 -17.99
N ALA A 262 -3.10 -3.63 -16.86
CA ALA A 262 -3.51 -2.38 -16.20
C ALA A 262 -3.13 -1.14 -17.02
N THR A 263 -1.99 -1.15 -17.70
CA THR A 263 -1.54 -0.06 -18.58
C THR A 263 -2.47 0.07 -19.79
N GLU A 264 -2.78 -1.04 -20.46
CA GLU A 264 -3.68 -1.06 -21.61
C GLU A 264 -5.07 -0.52 -21.26
N TYR A 265 -5.62 -0.93 -20.10
CA TYR A 265 -6.86 -0.39 -19.58
C TYR A 265 -6.80 1.14 -19.37
N ARG A 266 -5.79 1.62 -18.65
CA ARG A 266 -5.69 3.05 -18.30
C ARG A 266 -5.47 3.94 -19.54
N VAL A 267 -4.61 3.53 -20.47
CA VAL A 267 -4.35 4.28 -21.72
C VAL A 267 -5.66 4.48 -22.50
N LYS A 268 -6.47 3.43 -22.65
CA LYS A 268 -7.79 3.53 -23.30
C LYS A 268 -8.69 4.54 -22.59
N ILE A 269 -8.74 4.52 -21.26
CA ILE A 269 -9.57 5.47 -20.49
C ILE A 269 -9.04 6.91 -20.57
N TYR A 270 -7.73 7.12 -20.57
CA TYR A 270 -7.14 8.46 -20.61
C TYR A 270 -7.23 9.10 -21.99
N GLU A 271 -7.00 8.32 -23.05
CA GLU A 271 -6.98 8.82 -24.44
C GLU A 271 -8.38 8.88 -25.05
N ASP A 272 -9.19 7.82 -24.89
CA ASP A 272 -10.50 7.69 -25.55
C ASP A 272 -11.68 8.06 -24.63
N GLY A 273 -11.43 8.21 -23.34
CA GLY A 273 -12.47 8.35 -22.31
C GLY A 273 -13.11 7.01 -21.93
N ILE A 274 -14.10 7.06 -21.03
CA ILE A 274 -14.82 5.86 -20.58
C ILE A 274 -15.79 5.41 -21.68
N PRO A 275 -15.67 4.18 -22.20
CA PRO A 275 -16.63 3.67 -23.19
C PRO A 275 -18.05 3.69 -22.65
N GLN A 276 -19.06 3.79 -23.51
CA GLN A 276 -20.46 3.64 -23.08
C GLN A 276 -21.04 2.25 -23.36
N THR A 277 -20.25 1.39 -23.99
CA THR A 277 -20.63 0.01 -24.27
C THR A 277 -20.43 -0.82 -23.00
N THR A 278 -21.48 -1.56 -22.64
CA THR A 278 -21.46 -2.50 -21.52
C THR A 278 -21.58 -3.93 -22.04
N ALA A 279 -20.95 -4.87 -21.33
CA ALA A 279 -21.15 -6.30 -21.47
C ALA A 279 -21.74 -6.87 -20.17
N ASN A 280 -22.41 -8.01 -20.29
CA ASN A 280 -22.98 -8.73 -19.15
C ASN A 280 -21.98 -9.73 -18.60
N VAL A 281 -21.57 -9.57 -17.34
CA VAL A 281 -20.73 -10.52 -16.61
C VAL A 281 -21.64 -11.41 -15.77
N ALA A 282 -21.66 -12.72 -16.06
CA ALA A 282 -22.48 -13.66 -15.30
C ALA A 282 -22.02 -13.72 -13.83
N ALA A 283 -22.97 -13.89 -12.89
CA ALA A 283 -22.65 -13.99 -11.47
C ALA A 283 -21.69 -15.15 -11.17
N GLN A 284 -21.82 -16.28 -11.88
CA GLN A 284 -20.90 -17.41 -11.76
C GLN A 284 -19.47 -17.05 -12.19
N THR A 285 -19.30 -16.38 -13.33
CA THR A 285 -17.99 -15.93 -13.81
C THR A 285 -17.31 -15.00 -12.81
N LEU A 286 -18.07 -14.09 -12.21
CA LEU A 286 -17.54 -13.21 -11.16
C LEU A 286 -17.18 -14.01 -9.89
N SER A 287 -18.00 -14.99 -9.49
CA SER A 287 -17.69 -15.87 -8.37
C SER A 287 -16.39 -16.67 -8.59
N ASP A 288 -16.24 -17.27 -9.77
CA ASP A 288 -15.05 -18.06 -10.14
C ASP A 288 -13.79 -17.21 -10.12
N PHE A 289 -13.87 -15.98 -10.64
CA PHE A 289 -12.77 -15.01 -10.56
C PHE A 289 -12.42 -14.67 -9.11
N LEU A 290 -13.41 -14.40 -8.27
CA LEU A 290 -13.20 -14.07 -6.85
C LEU A 290 -12.62 -15.26 -6.07
N ASP A 291 -13.01 -16.48 -6.39
CA ASP A 291 -12.43 -17.71 -5.83
C ASP A 291 -10.94 -17.81 -6.16
N LEU A 292 -10.57 -17.56 -7.41
CA LEU A 292 -9.17 -17.60 -7.83
C LEU A 292 -8.37 -16.45 -7.19
N ALA A 293 -8.91 -15.22 -7.20
CA ALA A 293 -8.27 -14.07 -6.56
C ALA A 293 -8.06 -14.30 -5.06
N GLN A 294 -9.04 -14.89 -4.36
CA GLN A 294 -8.89 -15.24 -2.95
C GLN A 294 -7.76 -16.24 -2.73
N GLN A 295 -7.59 -17.25 -3.59
CA GLN A 295 -6.48 -18.22 -3.46
C GLN A 295 -5.12 -17.54 -3.57
N TYR A 296 -4.94 -16.61 -4.53
CA TYR A 296 -3.71 -15.82 -4.67
C TYR A 296 -3.43 -14.95 -3.45
N LEU A 297 -4.44 -14.25 -2.93
CA LEU A 297 -4.32 -13.42 -1.74
C LEU A 297 -3.98 -14.28 -0.51
N GLU A 298 -4.66 -15.40 -0.31
CA GLU A 298 -4.39 -16.28 0.83
C GLU A 298 -3.03 -16.96 0.73
N GLN A 299 -2.58 -17.40 -0.46
CA GLN A 299 -1.22 -17.92 -0.63
C GLN A 299 -0.18 -16.84 -0.30
N THR A 300 -0.39 -15.62 -0.78
CA THR A 300 0.47 -14.47 -0.47
C THR A 300 0.53 -14.19 1.04
N LEU A 301 -0.61 -14.23 1.74
CA LEU A 301 -0.66 -14.05 3.18
C LEU A 301 0.02 -15.21 3.94
N ARG A 302 -0.15 -16.48 3.50
CA ARG A 302 0.55 -17.63 4.10
C ARG A 302 2.06 -17.49 3.98
N ALA A 303 2.56 -17.05 2.82
CA ALA A 303 3.99 -16.78 2.59
C ALA A 303 4.55 -15.62 3.44
N ASN A 304 3.68 -14.81 4.05
CA ASN A 304 4.05 -13.67 4.90
C ASN A 304 3.96 -13.94 6.41
N ARG A 305 3.71 -15.20 6.80
CA ARG A 305 3.85 -15.62 8.19
C ARG A 305 5.34 -15.75 8.53
N ARG A 306 5.77 -15.06 9.58
CA ARG A 306 7.13 -15.09 10.11
C ARG A 306 7.38 -16.38 10.89
N GLU A 307 8.65 -16.69 11.13
CA GLU A 307 9.08 -17.81 11.99
C GLU A 307 8.55 -17.71 13.43
N ASP A 308 8.37 -16.47 13.93
CA ASP A 308 7.79 -16.23 15.25
C ASP A 308 6.26 -16.38 15.28
N ASN A 309 5.59 -16.65 14.15
CA ASN A 309 4.13 -16.71 13.96
C ASN A 309 3.40 -15.36 13.93
N LEU A 310 4.12 -14.24 13.91
CA LEU A 310 3.58 -12.94 13.53
C LEU A 310 3.57 -12.80 12.01
N TYR A 311 2.99 -11.72 11.49
CA TYR A 311 2.91 -11.49 10.05
C TYR A 311 3.73 -10.27 9.63
N HIS A 312 4.33 -10.33 8.44
CA HIS A 312 4.90 -9.14 7.82
C HIS A 312 3.78 -8.13 7.51
N ALA A 313 4.05 -6.85 7.72
CA ALA A 313 3.12 -5.76 7.36
C ALA A 313 3.46 -5.18 5.99
N TYR A 314 4.74 -4.87 5.82
CA TYR A 314 5.31 -4.31 4.61
C TYR A 314 6.58 -5.08 4.24
N ASN A 315 6.75 -5.30 2.94
CA ASN A 315 7.93 -5.88 2.34
C ASN A 315 8.61 -4.87 1.40
N ILE A 316 9.78 -5.23 0.89
CA ILE A 316 10.56 -4.49 -0.10
C ILE A 316 10.61 -5.30 -1.38
N LEU A 317 10.19 -4.70 -2.48
CA LEU A 317 10.40 -5.19 -3.83
C LEU A 317 11.84 -4.91 -4.26
N ARG A 318 12.53 -5.93 -4.77
CA ARG A 318 13.83 -5.80 -5.42
C ARG A 318 13.71 -6.27 -6.86
N LEU A 319 13.75 -5.34 -7.79
CA LEU A 319 13.72 -5.65 -9.22
C LEU A 319 15.14 -5.90 -9.74
N GLY A 320 15.28 -6.96 -10.52
CA GLY A 320 16.47 -7.25 -11.32
C GLY A 320 16.10 -7.49 -12.78
N GLU A 321 17.07 -7.86 -13.60
CA GLU A 321 16.81 -8.28 -14.97
C GLU A 321 15.95 -9.55 -14.97
N GLY A 322 14.71 -9.45 -15.51
CA GLY A 322 13.76 -10.57 -15.56
C GLY A 322 13.35 -11.16 -14.20
N THR A 323 13.64 -10.48 -13.09
CA THR A 323 13.42 -11.00 -11.73
C THR A 323 12.78 -9.95 -10.81
N ALA A 324 12.02 -10.43 -9.83
CA ALA A 324 11.43 -9.66 -8.76
C ALA A 324 11.58 -10.45 -7.46
N ALA A 325 12.40 -9.97 -6.52
CA ALA A 325 12.59 -10.58 -5.20
C ALA A 325 11.83 -9.82 -4.12
N VAL A 326 11.42 -10.53 -3.07
CA VAL A 326 10.76 -9.97 -1.88
C VAL A 326 11.76 -9.96 -0.73
N GLY A 327 12.05 -8.78 -0.20
CA GLY A 327 12.79 -8.58 1.05
C GLY A 327 11.83 -8.23 2.18
N HIS A 328 12.11 -8.70 3.40
CA HIS A 328 11.24 -8.46 4.54
C HIS A 328 11.72 -7.31 5.43
N LEU A 329 10.78 -6.60 6.04
CA LEU A 329 11.05 -5.57 7.04
C LEU A 329 10.84 -6.11 8.46
N TYR A 330 11.27 -5.29 9.43
CA TYR A 330 11.05 -5.54 10.85
C TYR A 330 9.55 -5.66 11.17
N LEU A 331 9.26 -6.31 12.30
CA LEU A 331 7.91 -6.53 12.80
C LEU A 331 7.14 -5.20 12.97
N MET A 332 5.86 -5.18 12.59
CA MET A 332 4.99 -4.02 12.78
C MET A 332 3.61 -4.43 13.29
N LEU A 333 3.04 -3.64 14.20
CA LEU A 333 1.71 -3.88 14.78
C LEU A 333 0.61 -3.90 13.71
N GLU A 334 0.72 -3.04 12.71
CA GLU A 334 -0.29 -2.87 11.65
C GLU A 334 -0.54 -4.16 10.85
N GLY A 335 0.52 -4.93 10.56
CA GLY A 335 0.38 -6.24 9.90
C GLY A 335 -0.42 -7.24 10.74
N GLN A 336 -0.30 -7.15 12.07
CA GLN A 336 -1.00 -8.03 13.00
C GLN A 336 -2.49 -7.68 13.04
N VAL A 337 -2.80 -6.39 13.10
CA VAL A 337 -4.18 -5.88 13.00
C VAL A 337 -4.81 -6.31 11.69
N ALA A 338 -4.09 -6.18 10.58
CA ALA A 338 -4.59 -6.51 9.26
C ALA A 338 -4.89 -8.00 9.08
N ILE A 339 -3.96 -8.89 9.49
CA ILE A 339 -4.18 -10.34 9.36
C ILE A 339 -5.29 -10.84 10.30
N LEU A 340 -5.38 -10.33 11.53
CA LEU A 340 -6.50 -10.61 12.44
C LEU A 340 -7.84 -10.19 11.83
N SER A 341 -7.86 -9.05 11.13
CA SER A 341 -9.04 -8.50 10.47
C SER A 341 -9.38 -9.16 9.14
N SER A 342 -8.52 -10.00 8.58
CA SER A 342 -8.68 -10.60 7.23
C SER A 342 -9.77 -11.67 7.15
N GLY A 343 -10.16 -12.25 8.30
CA GLY A 343 -11.03 -13.41 8.41
C GLY A 343 -10.40 -14.72 7.90
N MET A 344 -9.09 -14.74 7.66
CA MET A 344 -8.36 -15.93 7.15
C MET A 344 -7.98 -16.90 8.26
N LEU A 345 -7.63 -16.40 9.44
CA LEU A 345 -7.15 -17.20 10.56
C LEU A 345 -8.31 -17.86 11.30
N ASN A 346 -8.13 -19.10 11.73
CA ASN A 346 -9.04 -19.74 12.68
C ASN A 346 -8.79 -19.26 14.12
N ALA A 347 -9.65 -19.66 15.05
CA ALA A 347 -9.61 -19.19 16.44
C ALA A 347 -8.29 -19.54 17.17
N ASP A 348 -7.72 -20.72 16.91
CA ASP A 348 -6.46 -21.16 17.51
C ASP A 348 -5.26 -20.36 16.97
N GLU A 349 -5.25 -20.10 15.66
CA GLU A 349 -4.24 -19.28 15.01
C GLU A 349 -4.27 -17.84 15.51
N VAL A 350 -5.46 -17.27 15.69
CA VAL A 350 -5.64 -15.94 16.31
C VAL A 350 -5.04 -15.92 17.71
N LEU A 351 -5.40 -16.91 18.54
CA LEU A 351 -4.92 -16.97 19.92
C LEU A 351 -3.40 -17.14 20.00
N ALA A 352 -2.83 -17.96 19.13
CA ALA A 352 -1.38 -18.13 19.01
C ALA A 352 -0.69 -16.80 18.64
N LEU A 353 -1.22 -16.07 17.66
CA LEU A 353 -0.71 -14.77 17.23
C LEU A 353 -0.76 -13.75 18.38
N LEU A 354 -1.89 -13.64 19.09
CA LEU A 354 -2.04 -12.69 20.20
C LEU A 354 -1.08 -12.98 21.36
N ARG A 355 -0.89 -14.26 21.70
CA ARG A 355 0.09 -14.69 22.70
C ARG A 355 1.52 -14.34 22.27
N GLN A 356 1.86 -14.59 21.01
CA GLN A 356 3.16 -14.24 20.49
C GLN A 356 3.39 -12.72 20.49
N MET A 357 2.39 -11.95 20.09
CA MET A 357 2.49 -10.49 20.03
C MET A 357 2.77 -9.92 21.42
N ARG A 358 2.17 -10.49 22.48
CA ARG A 358 2.45 -10.14 23.87
C ARG A 358 3.89 -10.44 24.31
N GLN A 359 4.54 -11.44 23.71
CA GLN A 359 5.95 -11.79 23.97
C GLN A 359 6.93 -11.05 23.04
N SER A 360 6.42 -10.32 22.04
CA SER A 360 7.25 -9.64 21.04
C SER A 360 7.77 -8.29 21.51
N GLU A 361 8.74 -7.75 20.76
CA GLU A 361 9.28 -6.41 20.96
C GLU A 361 8.27 -5.27 20.67
N LEU A 362 7.06 -5.58 20.19
CA LEU A 362 5.99 -4.60 20.09
C LEU A 362 5.43 -4.26 21.47
N TYR A 363 5.45 -5.19 22.43
CA TYR A 363 4.87 -4.97 23.74
C TYR A 363 5.75 -4.03 24.58
N ARG A 364 5.13 -2.96 25.08
CA ARG A 364 5.75 -1.94 25.92
C ARG A 364 5.20 -2.04 27.34
N ALA A 365 6.02 -2.57 28.24
CA ALA A 365 5.59 -3.04 29.56
C ALA A 365 5.11 -1.94 30.52
N ASP A 366 5.76 -0.77 30.53
CA ASP A 366 5.39 0.36 31.40
C ASP A 366 3.98 0.88 31.11
N GLN A 367 3.54 0.77 29.87
CA GLN A 367 2.22 1.18 29.41
C GLN A 367 1.26 0.01 29.15
N HIS A 368 1.69 -1.23 29.36
CA HIS A 368 0.87 -2.42 29.12
C HIS A 368 0.16 -2.40 27.75
N SER A 369 0.87 -2.03 26.69
CA SER A 369 0.28 -1.79 25.37
C SER A 369 1.35 -1.97 24.28
N TYR A 370 1.03 -1.67 23.02
CA TYR A 370 1.84 -2.03 21.86
C TYR A 370 2.36 -0.80 21.10
N MET A 371 3.63 -0.83 20.73
CA MET A 371 4.26 0.11 19.81
C MET A 371 3.94 -0.26 18.36
N LEU A 372 4.11 0.69 17.42
CA LEU A 372 3.93 0.41 15.99
C LEU A 372 4.98 -0.55 15.42
N TYR A 373 6.19 -0.49 15.95
CA TYR A 373 7.34 -1.31 15.59
C TYR A 373 8.33 -1.38 16.76
N PRO A 374 9.24 -2.38 16.79
CA PRO A 374 10.25 -2.51 17.83
C PRO A 374 11.04 -1.22 18.04
N ASN A 375 11.23 -0.86 19.31
CA ASN A 375 12.15 0.20 19.67
C ASN A 375 13.59 -0.26 19.41
N ARG A 376 14.45 0.61 18.89
CA ARG A 376 15.83 0.25 18.54
C ARG A 376 16.82 1.35 18.89
N ARG A 377 18.06 0.94 19.20
CA ARG A 377 19.17 1.88 19.36
C ARG A 377 19.61 2.35 17.97
N LEU A 378 19.59 3.66 17.75
CA LEU A 378 20.23 4.26 16.59
C LEU A 378 21.73 4.45 16.85
N PRO A 379 22.58 4.35 15.81
CA PRO A 379 23.99 4.67 15.95
C PRO A 379 24.15 6.11 16.45
N ARG A 380 25.04 6.29 17.43
CA ARG A 380 25.43 7.62 17.92
C ARG A 380 26.13 8.38 16.79
N PHE A 381 26.23 9.70 16.92
CA PHE A 381 26.82 10.55 15.88
C PHE A 381 28.19 10.06 15.40
N GLN A 382 29.07 9.65 16.33
CA GLN A 382 30.41 9.14 16.04
C GLN A 382 30.44 7.72 15.43
N GLU A 383 29.32 7.00 15.44
CA GLU A 383 29.20 5.62 14.95
C GLU A 383 28.62 5.55 13.53
N LYS A 384 27.98 6.63 13.02
CA LYS A 384 27.16 6.60 11.79
C LYS A 384 27.93 6.52 10.48
N ASN A 385 29.03 7.25 10.38
CA ASN A 385 29.76 7.46 9.12
C ASN A 385 31.19 7.01 9.34
N VAL A 386 31.43 5.72 9.48
CA VAL A 386 32.78 5.17 9.73
C VAL A 386 33.06 4.07 8.71
N VAL A 387 34.04 4.32 7.87
CA VAL A 387 34.53 3.40 6.84
C VAL A 387 35.87 2.84 7.31
N PRO A 388 35.96 1.54 7.65
CA PRO A 388 37.22 0.93 8.04
C PRO A 388 38.27 1.02 6.92
N VAL A 389 39.54 1.27 7.27
CA VAL A 389 40.64 1.37 6.29
C VAL A 389 40.70 0.18 5.34
N ALA A 390 40.41 -1.04 5.83
CA ALA A 390 40.43 -2.27 5.03
C ALA A 390 39.42 -2.23 3.86
N LYS A 391 38.32 -1.47 3.98
CA LYS A 391 37.30 -1.34 2.92
C LYS A 391 37.74 -0.43 1.78
N VAL A 392 38.68 0.48 2.02
CA VAL A 392 39.19 1.44 1.02
C VAL A 392 40.64 1.21 0.63
N ALA A 393 41.34 0.29 1.30
CA ALA A 393 42.77 0.03 1.06
C ALA A 393 43.08 -0.39 -0.39
N HIS A 394 42.11 -0.98 -1.09
CA HIS A 394 42.25 -1.41 -2.48
C HIS A 394 41.77 -0.36 -3.51
N SER A 395 41.16 0.74 -3.07
CA SER A 395 40.66 1.79 -3.96
C SER A 395 41.80 2.70 -4.40
N ALA A 396 42.09 2.67 -5.70
CA ALA A 396 43.07 3.56 -6.30
C ALA A 396 42.55 5.01 -6.31
N LEU A 397 41.24 5.20 -6.49
CA LEU A 397 40.60 6.51 -6.44
C LEU A 397 40.79 7.17 -5.07
N VAL A 398 40.45 6.46 -3.99
CA VAL A 398 40.59 6.98 -2.62
C VAL A 398 42.05 7.29 -2.30
N LYS A 399 42.98 6.43 -2.72
CA LYS A 399 44.41 6.67 -2.54
C LYS A 399 44.86 7.96 -3.24
N GLN A 400 44.47 8.14 -4.51
CA GLN A 400 44.85 9.33 -5.28
C GLN A 400 44.22 10.62 -4.72
N LEU A 401 42.96 10.57 -4.26
CA LEU A 401 42.31 11.68 -3.57
C LEU A 401 43.08 12.08 -2.30
N MET A 402 43.53 11.10 -1.50
CA MET A 402 44.33 11.36 -0.30
C MET A 402 45.70 11.96 -0.60
N GLU A 403 46.39 11.48 -1.64
CA GLU A 403 47.68 12.04 -2.09
C GLU A 403 47.58 13.51 -2.52
N GLN A 404 46.40 13.94 -2.99
CA GLN A 404 46.13 15.32 -3.39
C GLN A 404 45.46 16.17 -2.31
N GLY A 405 45.18 15.59 -1.13
CA GLY A 405 44.46 16.28 -0.06
C GLY A 405 42.99 16.60 -0.41
N ASP A 406 42.42 15.89 -1.38
CA ASP A 406 41.04 16.05 -1.82
C ASP A 406 40.09 15.26 -0.91
N GLY A 407 39.33 15.99 -0.10
CA GLY A 407 38.34 15.42 0.83
C GLY A 407 36.89 15.52 0.34
N ARG A 408 36.64 15.71 -0.97
CA ARG A 408 35.28 15.87 -1.51
C ARG A 408 34.44 14.61 -1.38
N LEU A 409 35.05 13.43 -1.49
CA LEU A 409 34.37 12.13 -1.41
C LEU A 409 34.50 11.51 0.00
N LEU A 410 35.74 11.31 0.46
CA LEU A 410 36.09 10.67 1.73
C LEU A 410 37.19 11.47 2.43
N LYS A 411 37.21 11.47 3.77
CA LYS A 411 38.28 12.06 4.59
C LYS A 411 38.76 11.05 5.62
N GLN A 412 40.08 10.99 5.83
CA GLN A 412 40.67 10.18 6.88
C GLN A 412 40.73 10.95 8.21
N ASP A 413 40.35 10.32 9.32
CA ASP A 413 40.53 10.88 10.67
C ASP A 413 41.93 10.61 11.24
N VAL A 414 42.17 11.16 12.43
CA VAL A 414 43.44 10.98 13.18
C VAL A 414 43.67 9.55 13.66
N ALA A 415 42.64 8.70 13.65
CA ALA A 415 42.73 7.28 14.02
C ALA A 415 42.93 6.36 12.80
N GLY A 416 42.95 6.93 11.59
CA GLY A 416 43.15 6.21 10.34
C GLY A 416 41.87 5.67 9.69
N ASN A 417 40.69 5.90 10.29
CA ASN A 417 39.40 5.55 9.67
C ASN A 417 39.01 6.59 8.63
N PHE A 418 38.12 6.20 7.72
CA PHE A 418 37.58 7.08 6.69
C PHE A 418 36.14 7.47 6.99
N HIS A 419 35.73 8.63 6.52
CA HIS A 419 34.38 9.15 6.63
C HIS A 419 33.97 9.72 5.28
N PHE A 420 32.77 9.37 4.79
CA PHE A 420 32.20 10.07 3.63
C PHE A 420 32.02 11.55 3.97
N ASN A 421 32.02 12.41 2.96
CA ASN A 421 31.83 13.84 3.15
C ASN A 421 30.55 14.12 3.96
N GLY A 422 30.68 14.92 5.03
CA GLY A 422 29.60 15.22 5.96
C GLY A 422 28.44 16.03 5.37
N THR A 423 28.56 16.50 4.12
CA THR A 423 27.46 17.16 3.40
C THR A 423 26.55 16.19 2.66
N PHE A 424 26.92 14.92 2.52
CA PHE A 424 26.12 13.92 1.82
C PHE A 424 24.89 13.54 2.63
N ARG A 425 23.73 13.56 1.97
CA ARG A 425 22.44 13.13 2.53
C ARG A 425 22.08 11.73 2.09
N ASN A 426 22.42 11.36 0.85
CA ASN A 426 22.15 10.05 0.27
C ASN A 426 23.13 9.74 -0.87
N GLU A 427 22.94 8.57 -1.50
CA GLU A 427 23.79 8.07 -2.58
C GLU A 427 23.91 9.05 -3.76
N ARG A 428 22.87 9.84 -4.06
CA ARG A 428 22.90 10.82 -5.16
C ARG A 428 23.94 11.91 -4.95
N ASP A 429 24.19 12.30 -3.70
CA ASP A 429 25.25 13.27 -3.39
C ASP A 429 26.65 12.68 -3.65
N ALA A 430 26.85 11.41 -3.29
CA ALA A 430 28.11 10.70 -3.58
C ALA A 430 28.29 10.47 -5.09
N ALA A 431 27.22 10.06 -5.79
CA ALA A 431 27.20 9.90 -7.24
C ALA A 431 27.54 11.20 -7.96
N ARG A 432 26.93 12.33 -7.56
CA ARG A 432 27.25 13.64 -8.13
C ARG A 432 28.72 14.02 -7.98
N VAL A 433 29.33 13.76 -6.82
CA VAL A 433 30.77 14.00 -6.63
C VAL A 433 31.62 13.08 -7.50
N LEU A 434 31.23 11.81 -7.67
CA LEU A 434 31.90 10.90 -8.59
C LEU A 434 31.78 11.37 -10.05
N ASP A 435 30.63 11.90 -10.45
CA ASP A 435 30.40 12.44 -11.79
C ASP A 435 31.23 13.72 -12.04
N GLU A 436 31.38 14.58 -11.02
CA GLU A 436 32.28 15.75 -11.05
C GLU A 436 33.75 15.31 -11.20
N LEU A 437 34.21 14.33 -10.39
CA LEU A 437 35.55 13.74 -10.50
C LEU A 437 35.78 13.07 -11.86
N ALA A 438 34.74 12.49 -12.47
CA ALA A 438 34.80 11.88 -13.79
C ALA A 438 35.08 12.90 -14.92
N GLN A 439 34.83 14.20 -14.69
CA GLN A 439 35.16 15.27 -15.65
C GLN A 439 36.60 15.79 -15.51
N GLU A 440 37.31 15.43 -14.44
CA GLU A 440 38.66 15.89 -14.17
C GLU A 440 39.67 14.90 -14.71
N ALA A 441 40.53 15.32 -15.65
CA ALA A 441 41.52 14.44 -16.30
C ALA A 441 42.39 13.64 -15.32
N THR A 442 42.60 14.18 -14.12
CA THR A 442 43.37 13.56 -13.04
C THR A 442 42.67 12.35 -12.41
N PHE A 443 41.34 12.34 -12.34
CA PHE A 443 40.55 11.32 -11.65
C PHE A 443 39.61 10.54 -12.57
N ALA A 444 39.42 10.99 -13.82
CA ALA A 444 38.37 10.53 -14.72
C ALA A 444 38.28 9.00 -14.88
N GLU A 445 39.43 8.36 -15.13
CA GLU A 445 39.50 6.91 -15.33
C GLU A 445 39.12 6.14 -14.04
N LEU A 446 39.67 6.55 -12.90
CA LEU A 446 39.41 5.89 -11.62
C LEU A 446 38.00 6.15 -11.09
N ALA A 447 37.48 7.37 -11.25
CA ALA A 447 36.12 7.74 -10.86
C ALA A 447 35.09 6.91 -11.63
N THR A 448 35.32 6.70 -12.93
CA THR A 448 34.46 5.85 -13.76
C THR A 448 34.59 4.38 -13.38
N ALA A 449 35.82 3.87 -13.22
CA ALA A 449 36.08 2.45 -12.95
C ALA A 449 35.61 2.00 -11.56
N GLU A 450 35.75 2.84 -10.53
CA GLU A 450 35.43 2.50 -9.14
C GLU A 450 34.06 3.01 -8.68
N ARG A 451 33.28 3.66 -9.56
CA ARG A 451 31.98 4.27 -9.24
C ARG A 451 31.06 3.34 -8.46
N GLU A 452 30.76 2.17 -9.02
CA GLU A 452 29.82 1.21 -8.42
C GLU A 452 30.35 0.64 -7.10
N ALA A 453 31.67 0.44 -6.98
CA ALA A 453 32.28 -0.03 -5.74
C ALA A 453 32.15 1.02 -4.61
N ILE A 454 32.33 2.30 -4.93
CA ILE A 454 32.17 3.40 -3.96
C ILE A 454 30.70 3.58 -3.56
N LEU A 455 29.76 3.51 -4.51
CA LEU A 455 28.33 3.60 -4.20
C LEU A 455 27.87 2.40 -3.37
N THR A 456 28.38 1.21 -3.67
CA THR A 456 28.17 0.01 -2.83
C THR A 456 28.72 0.24 -1.42
N LEU A 457 29.92 0.79 -1.28
CA LEU A 457 30.49 1.11 0.04
C LEU A 457 29.67 2.16 0.80
N PHE A 458 29.10 3.14 0.10
CA PHE A 458 28.19 4.13 0.68
C PHE A 458 26.92 3.45 1.22
N GLU A 459 26.31 2.56 0.44
CA GLU A 459 25.14 1.78 0.88
C GLU A 459 25.49 0.80 2.00
N GLU A 460 26.66 0.17 2.00
CA GLU A 460 27.14 -0.66 3.12
C GLU A 460 27.34 0.15 4.40
N THR A 461 27.68 1.44 4.29
CA THR A 461 27.93 2.32 5.45
C THR A 461 26.62 2.83 6.04
N PHE A 462 25.64 3.18 5.21
CA PHE A 462 24.42 3.86 5.65
C PHE A 462 23.15 3.01 5.61
N HIS A 463 23.15 1.90 4.86
CA HIS A 463 22.03 0.97 4.69
C HIS A 463 20.72 1.67 4.31
N HIS A 464 20.77 2.62 3.37
CA HIS A 464 19.61 3.41 2.97
C HIS A 464 18.55 2.59 2.23
N SER A 465 18.91 1.45 1.65
CA SER A 465 17.92 0.51 1.10
C SER A 465 16.91 0.04 2.15
N ALA A 466 17.28 -0.02 3.43
CA ALA A 466 16.41 -0.35 4.55
C ALA A 466 15.70 0.86 5.19
N PHE A 467 15.94 2.08 4.69
CA PHE A 467 15.23 3.27 5.13
C PHE A 467 13.77 3.20 4.69
N THR A 468 12.87 3.23 5.68
CA THR A 468 11.42 3.17 5.46
C THR A 468 10.75 4.54 5.61
N GLY A 469 11.44 5.53 6.17
CA GLY A 469 10.92 6.87 6.44
C GLY A 469 11.39 7.40 7.80
N ARG A 470 10.80 8.51 8.24
CA ARG A 470 11.15 9.17 9.52
C ARG A 470 10.81 8.34 10.77
N SER A 471 9.90 7.36 10.63
CA SER A 471 9.48 6.39 11.65
C SER A 471 10.64 5.86 12.50
N GLY A 472 11.70 5.43 11.83
CA GLY A 472 12.86 4.82 12.43
C GLY A 472 13.97 5.79 12.84
N THR A 473 13.76 7.11 12.78
CA THR A 473 14.82 8.12 12.99
C THR A 473 14.45 9.24 13.96
N PHE A 474 13.27 9.17 14.60
CA PHE A 474 12.81 10.08 15.66
C PHE A 474 12.13 9.34 16.82
N PHE A 475 11.82 10.04 17.92
CA PHE A 475 11.46 9.45 19.23
C PHE A 475 10.08 9.85 19.77
N ALA A 476 9.18 10.34 18.91
CA ALA A 476 7.83 10.79 19.27
C ALA A 476 6.87 10.54 18.11
N TYR A 477 5.56 10.78 18.30
CA TYR A 477 4.52 10.55 17.30
C TYR A 477 4.47 9.08 16.86
N GLU A 478 4.69 8.77 15.59
CA GLU A 478 4.83 7.40 15.11
C GLU A 478 6.16 6.77 15.54
N GLY A 479 7.15 7.55 15.97
CA GLY A 479 8.56 7.15 16.11
C GLY A 479 8.91 6.10 17.16
N LEU A 480 10.22 5.85 17.28
CA LEU A 480 10.79 4.81 18.13
C LEU A 480 10.36 4.94 19.59
N GLY A 481 9.88 3.85 20.17
CA GLY A 481 9.42 3.80 21.56
C GLY A 481 8.00 4.36 21.80
N SER A 482 7.36 4.96 20.78
CA SER A 482 6.05 5.57 20.93
C SER A 482 4.90 4.57 20.74
N ILE A 483 3.81 4.78 21.49
CA ILE A 483 2.54 4.08 21.28
C ILE A 483 1.63 4.99 20.49
N TYR A 484 1.17 4.52 19.33
CA TYR A 484 0.19 5.22 18.52
C TYR A 484 -1.21 4.63 18.75
N TRP A 485 -1.97 5.27 19.63
CA TRP A 485 -3.21 4.72 20.21
C TRP A 485 -4.30 4.34 19.21
N HIS A 486 -4.35 4.99 18.04
CA HIS A 486 -5.29 4.60 16.98
C HIS A 486 -5.05 3.17 16.50
N MET A 487 -3.79 2.74 16.33
CA MET A 487 -3.48 1.38 15.89
C MET A 487 -3.79 0.34 16.99
N VAL A 488 -3.56 0.68 18.26
CA VAL A 488 -3.96 -0.18 19.40
C VAL A 488 -5.49 -0.29 19.49
N SER A 489 -6.22 0.78 19.18
CA SER A 489 -7.69 0.74 19.15
C SER A 489 -8.22 -0.09 17.98
N LYS A 490 -7.55 -0.08 16.81
CA LYS A 490 -7.84 -1.00 15.71
C LYS A 490 -7.56 -2.45 16.10
N LEU A 491 -6.45 -2.72 16.81
CA LEU A 491 -6.16 -4.04 17.37
C LEU A 491 -7.29 -4.50 18.30
N LEU A 492 -7.73 -3.65 19.22
CA LEU A 492 -8.81 -3.98 20.15
C LEU A 492 -10.09 -4.40 19.40
N LEU A 493 -10.45 -3.68 18.34
CA LEU A 493 -11.59 -4.02 17.49
C LEU A 493 -11.36 -5.35 16.74
N ALA A 494 -10.18 -5.56 16.16
CA ALA A 494 -9.86 -6.80 15.46
C ALA A 494 -9.96 -8.02 16.38
N VAL A 495 -9.44 -7.93 17.62
CA VAL A 495 -9.55 -9.01 18.62
C VAL A 495 -11.01 -9.27 19.00
N GLN A 496 -11.81 -8.22 19.14
CA GLN A 496 -13.25 -8.35 19.38
C GLN A 496 -13.96 -9.08 18.23
N GLU A 497 -13.67 -8.72 16.98
CA GLU A 497 -14.22 -9.38 15.80
C GLU A 497 -13.81 -10.86 15.75
N CYS A 498 -12.55 -11.18 16.06
CA CYS A 498 -12.09 -12.57 16.14
C CYS A 498 -12.81 -13.37 17.23
N TYR A 499 -13.07 -12.77 18.39
CA TYR A 499 -13.87 -13.40 19.45
C TYR A 499 -15.29 -13.75 18.96
N PHE A 500 -15.98 -12.79 18.34
CA PHE A 500 -17.33 -13.04 17.82
C PHE A 500 -17.34 -14.08 16.71
N ALA A 501 -16.36 -14.06 15.82
CA ALA A 501 -16.21 -15.08 14.79
C ALA A 501 -15.96 -16.48 15.39
N ALA A 502 -15.14 -16.59 16.43
CA ALA A 502 -14.90 -17.85 17.13
C ALA A 502 -16.19 -18.41 17.77
N VAL A 503 -17.00 -17.55 18.40
CA VAL A 503 -18.30 -17.94 18.95
C VAL A 503 -19.26 -18.39 17.86
N GLN A 504 -19.37 -17.63 16.76
CA GLN A 504 -20.26 -17.95 15.64
C GLN A 504 -19.89 -19.26 14.96
N ASN A 505 -18.59 -19.57 14.86
CA ASN A 505 -18.08 -20.78 14.24
C ASN A 505 -18.01 -22.00 15.19
N GLY A 506 -18.52 -21.86 16.43
CA GLY A 506 -18.60 -22.96 17.38
C GLY A 506 -17.24 -23.42 17.93
N ALA A 507 -16.28 -22.51 18.07
CA ALA A 507 -15.03 -22.80 18.77
C ALA A 507 -15.30 -23.21 20.23
N ASP A 508 -14.40 -24.00 20.82
CA ASP A 508 -14.59 -24.53 22.17
C ASP A 508 -14.59 -23.43 23.25
N ALA A 509 -15.13 -23.76 24.43
CA ALA A 509 -15.28 -22.83 25.54
C ALA A 509 -13.95 -22.30 26.08
N ALA A 510 -12.86 -23.07 26.01
CA ALA A 510 -11.55 -22.63 26.49
C ALA A 510 -10.93 -21.62 25.51
N THR A 511 -11.03 -21.87 24.20
CA THR A 511 -10.55 -20.96 23.16
C THR A 511 -11.31 -19.64 23.16
N THR A 512 -12.65 -19.69 23.24
CA THR A 512 -13.48 -18.46 23.31
C THR A 512 -13.22 -17.66 24.58
N ALA A 513 -13.05 -18.31 25.74
CA ALA A 513 -12.66 -17.63 26.98
C ALA A 513 -11.28 -16.96 26.86
N ALA A 514 -10.29 -17.64 26.28
CA ALA A 514 -8.95 -17.09 26.10
C ALA A 514 -8.92 -15.89 25.14
N LEU A 515 -9.77 -15.88 24.10
CA LEU A 515 -9.93 -14.72 23.22
C LEU A 515 -10.61 -13.54 23.92
N ALA A 516 -11.59 -13.80 24.80
CA ALA A 516 -12.18 -12.77 25.64
C ALA A 516 -11.14 -12.16 26.60
N ASP A 517 -10.30 -12.99 27.21
CA ASP A 517 -9.19 -12.53 28.06
C ASP A 517 -8.20 -11.67 27.26
N ALA A 518 -7.85 -12.08 26.03
CA ALA A 518 -6.98 -11.29 25.17
C ALA A 518 -7.60 -9.92 24.80
N TYR A 519 -8.91 -9.85 24.55
CA TYR A 519 -9.61 -8.58 24.35
C TYR A 519 -9.49 -7.66 25.57
N TYR A 520 -9.74 -8.19 26.77
CA TYR A 520 -9.66 -7.41 28.00
C TYR A 520 -8.23 -6.99 28.35
N ASP A 521 -7.22 -7.82 28.04
CA ASP A 521 -5.81 -7.48 28.17
C ASP A 521 -5.41 -6.30 27.28
N VAL A 522 -5.76 -6.33 25.98
CA VAL A 522 -5.54 -5.19 25.07
C VAL A 522 -6.29 -3.94 25.58
N ARG A 523 -7.53 -4.10 26.03
CA ARG A 523 -8.35 -2.99 26.54
C ARG A 523 -7.76 -2.34 27.79
N ALA A 524 -7.14 -3.11 28.67
CA ALA A 524 -6.46 -2.60 29.86
C ALA A 524 -5.32 -1.62 29.50
N GLY A 525 -4.68 -1.83 28.34
CA GLY A 525 -3.65 -0.95 27.81
C GLY A 525 -4.11 0.46 27.40
N ILE A 526 -5.37 0.62 26.97
CA ILE A 526 -5.93 1.89 26.43
C ILE A 526 -5.92 3.04 27.46
N GLY A 527 -5.95 2.72 28.76
CA GLY A 527 -5.61 3.67 29.81
C GLY A 527 -6.76 4.37 30.54
N PHE A 528 -8.03 4.13 30.19
CA PHE A 528 -9.17 4.71 30.92
C PHE A 528 -9.31 4.22 32.37
N ASN A 529 -8.60 3.14 32.73
CA ASN A 529 -8.50 2.60 34.09
C ASN A 529 -7.10 2.79 34.71
N LYS A 530 -6.18 3.51 34.05
CA LYS A 530 -4.85 3.80 34.61
C LYS A 530 -4.93 5.00 35.56
N THR A 531 -3.94 5.10 36.43
CA THR A 531 -3.72 6.32 37.20
C THR A 531 -3.40 7.49 36.27
N PRO A 532 -3.68 8.73 36.68
CA PRO A 532 -3.23 9.91 35.93
C PRO A 532 -1.71 10.02 35.78
N ASP A 533 -0.96 9.55 36.79
CA ASP A 533 0.49 9.34 36.76
C ASP A 533 0.83 8.06 35.98
#